data_AF-A0A917DDU2-F1
#
_entry.id   AF-A0A917DDU2-F1
#
_cell.length_a   1.000
_cell.length_b   1.000
_cell.length_c   1.000
_cell.angle_alpha   90.00
_cell.angle_beta   90.00
_cell.angle_gamma   90.00
#
_symmetry.space_group_name_H-M   'P 1'
#
loop_
_entity.id
_entity.type
_entity.pdbx_description
1 polymer ?
#
loop_
_entity_poly.entity_id
_entity_poly.type
_entity_poly.pdbx_seq_one_letter_code
_entity_poly.pdbx_strand_id
1 'polypeptide(L)'
;MALLREHYPSAPLQALEGLIGQPLSKIKAKANRIGIVRTRSPLKRTGIRILDLLLSRCREKHITMRELDRLAGTGTFFEKYAWLSGKLGEKRRLQIMARANKGIRALGGRVIARWPEVED
;
A
#
# COMPACT_ATOMS: atom_id res chain seq x y z
N MET A 1 -0.51 26.15 -14.64
CA MET A 1 -1.26 24.87 -14.52
C MET A 1 -0.33 23.65 -14.58
N ALA A 2 0.74 23.68 -15.39
CA ALA A 2 1.73 22.60 -15.49
C ALA A 2 2.33 22.18 -14.13
N LEU A 3 2.83 23.15 -13.33
CA LEU A 3 3.40 22.91 -11.99
C LEU A 3 2.49 22.14 -11.03
N LEU A 4 1.17 22.37 -11.10
CA LEU A 4 0.20 21.67 -10.25
C LEU A 4 0.03 20.21 -10.68
N ARG A 5 0.01 19.93 -12.00
CA ARG A 5 -0.05 18.55 -12.53
C ARG A 5 1.22 17.77 -12.21
N GLU A 6 2.36 18.45 -12.22
CA GLU A 6 3.67 17.85 -12.01
C GLU A 6 3.92 17.52 -10.52
N HIS A 7 3.70 18.48 -9.62
CA HIS A 7 4.11 18.33 -8.22
C HIS A 7 2.99 17.88 -7.28
N TYR A 8 1.72 18.18 -7.56
CA TYR A 8 0.63 17.84 -6.63
C TYR A 8 0.50 16.32 -6.36
N PRO A 9 0.70 15.41 -7.34
CA PRO A 9 0.58 13.97 -7.10
C PRO A 9 1.60 13.43 -6.09
N SER A 10 2.84 13.91 -6.11
CA SER A 10 3.98 13.27 -5.44
C SER A 10 4.64 14.13 -4.37
N ALA A 11 4.65 15.46 -4.50
CA ALA A 11 5.41 16.34 -3.61
C ALA A 11 4.81 16.37 -2.20
N PRO A 12 5.63 16.43 -1.12
CA PRO A 12 5.16 16.58 0.26
C PRO A 12 4.25 17.80 0.42
N LEU A 13 3.19 17.70 1.23
CA LEU A 13 2.24 18.81 1.43
C LEU A 13 2.94 20.09 1.90
N GLN A 14 3.92 19.96 2.80
CA GLN A 14 4.72 21.06 3.34
C GLN A 14 5.59 21.75 2.28
N ALA A 15 5.98 21.04 1.22
CA ALA A 15 6.81 21.59 0.14
C ALA A 15 5.96 22.23 -0.98
N LEU A 16 4.66 21.92 -1.07
CA LEU A 16 3.80 22.40 -2.14
C LEU A 16 3.61 23.92 -2.13
N GLU A 17 3.56 24.53 -0.95
CA GLU A 17 3.40 25.99 -0.84
C GLU A 17 4.61 26.72 -1.41
N GLY A 18 5.83 26.23 -1.15
CA GLY A 18 7.08 26.77 -1.71
C GLY A 18 7.23 26.49 -3.21
N LEU A 19 6.83 25.31 -3.67
CA LEU A 19 6.94 24.92 -5.09
C LEU A 19 5.93 25.65 -6.00
N ILE A 20 4.73 25.94 -5.49
CA ILE A 20 3.63 26.51 -6.28
C ILE A 20 3.41 27.99 -5.95
N GLY A 21 3.98 28.49 -4.85
CA GLY A 21 3.85 29.88 -4.40
C GLY A 21 2.42 30.24 -3.98
N GLN A 22 1.62 29.25 -3.57
CA GLN A 22 0.22 29.46 -3.15
C GLN A 22 -0.06 28.74 -1.84
N PRO A 23 -1.01 29.26 -1.03
CA PRO A 23 -1.46 28.55 0.15
C PRO A 23 -2.02 27.17 -0.19
N LEU A 24 -1.76 26.18 0.65
CA LEU A 24 -2.21 24.79 0.52
C LEU A 24 -3.73 24.68 0.26
N SER A 25 -4.52 25.57 0.86
CA SER A 25 -5.97 25.65 0.66
C SER A 25 -6.34 25.93 -0.81
N LYS A 26 -5.69 26.92 -1.44
CA LYS A 26 -5.89 27.25 -2.86
C LYS A 26 -5.36 26.14 -3.78
N ILE A 27 -4.22 25.55 -3.44
CA ILE A 27 -3.64 24.42 -4.18
C ILE A 27 -4.61 23.24 -4.22
N LYS A 28 -5.17 22.84 -3.06
CA LYS A 28 -6.16 21.76 -2.95
C LYS A 28 -7.44 22.07 -3.72
N ALA A 29 -7.99 23.27 -3.57
CA ALA A 29 -9.19 23.69 -4.29
C ALA A 29 -8.99 23.65 -5.82
N LYS A 30 -7.81 24.09 -6.29
CA LYS A 30 -7.44 24.08 -7.70
C LYS A 30 -7.24 22.67 -8.23
N ALA A 31 -6.57 21.80 -7.47
CA ALA A 31 -6.37 20.40 -7.82
C ALA A 31 -7.70 19.64 -7.92
N ASN A 32 -8.62 19.86 -6.98
CA ASN A 32 -9.96 19.29 -7.02
C ASN A 32 -10.75 19.78 -8.23
N ARG A 33 -10.72 21.09 -8.53
CA ARG A 33 -11.40 21.68 -9.69
C ARG A 33 -10.95 21.06 -11.02
N ILE A 34 -9.70 20.59 -11.10
CA ILE A 34 -9.13 20.02 -12.33
C ILE A 34 -8.87 18.50 -12.25
N GLY A 35 -9.40 17.84 -11.22
CA GLY A 35 -9.40 16.38 -11.08
C GLY A 35 -8.04 15.73 -10.77
N ILE A 36 -7.04 16.47 -10.29
CA ILE A 36 -5.73 15.89 -9.95
C ILE A 36 -5.79 15.34 -8.52
N VAL A 37 -5.52 14.04 -8.40
CA VAL A 37 -5.45 13.35 -7.11
C VAL A 37 -4.01 13.14 -6.67
N ARG A 38 -3.80 13.09 -5.35
CA ARG A 38 -2.50 12.72 -4.79
C ARG A 38 -2.25 11.24 -5.00
N THR A 39 -1.03 10.89 -5.39
CA THR A 39 -0.58 9.50 -5.42
C THR A 39 -0.70 8.94 -4.01
N ARG A 40 -1.41 7.82 -3.85
CA ARG A 40 -1.52 7.15 -2.55
C ARG A 40 -0.13 6.86 -2.02
N SER A 41 0.11 7.27 -0.77
CA SER A 41 1.38 7.06 -0.08
C SER A 41 1.76 5.58 -0.15
N PRO A 42 3.05 5.23 -0.30
CA PRO A 42 3.47 3.84 -0.17
C PRO A 42 2.95 3.31 1.17
N LEU A 43 2.30 2.15 1.14
CA LEU A 43 1.95 1.46 2.37
C LEU A 43 3.23 1.28 3.18
N LYS A 44 3.25 1.78 4.42
CA LYS A 44 4.42 1.62 5.31
C LYS A 44 4.79 0.14 5.33
N ARG A 45 6.08 -0.16 5.13
CA ARG A 45 6.60 -1.53 5.24
C ARG A 45 6.22 -2.07 6.62
N THR A 46 5.57 -3.22 6.62
CA THR A 46 5.05 -3.89 7.83
C THR A 46 6.15 -4.67 8.55
N GLY A 47 7.29 -4.91 7.90
CA GLY A 47 8.37 -5.77 8.39
C GLY A 47 8.10 -7.26 8.12
N ILE A 48 6.93 -7.60 7.56
CA ILE A 48 6.57 -8.96 7.17
C ILE A 48 6.67 -9.03 5.65
N ARG A 49 7.79 -9.58 5.15
CA ARG A 49 8.15 -9.53 3.72
C ARG A 49 7.05 -10.05 2.78
N ILE A 50 6.39 -11.15 3.13
CA ILE A 50 5.29 -11.71 2.33
C ILE A 50 4.11 -10.72 2.20
N LEU A 51 3.80 -10.00 3.28
CA LEU A 51 2.74 -8.99 3.28
C LEU A 51 3.17 -7.75 2.48
N ASP A 52 4.41 -7.28 2.66
CA ASP A 52 4.92 -6.12 1.92
C ASP A 52 4.93 -6.37 0.40
N LEU A 53 5.29 -7.59 -0.03
CA LEU A 53 5.23 -7.98 -1.44
C LEU A 53 3.79 -8.00 -1.97
N LEU A 54 2.85 -8.56 -1.20
CA LEU A 54 1.43 -8.57 -1.55
C LEU A 54 0.89 -7.14 -1.71
N LEU A 55 1.15 -6.27 -0.73
CA LEU A 55 0.69 -4.88 -0.73
C LEU A 55 1.27 -4.09 -1.92
N SER A 56 2.54 -4.34 -2.27
CA SER A 56 3.18 -3.76 -3.46
C SER A 56 2.47 -4.23 -4.73
N ARG A 57 2.16 -5.53 -4.84
CA ARG A 57 1.45 -6.09 -6.00
C ARG A 57 0.03 -5.56 -6.13
N CYS A 58 -0.69 -5.35 -5.03
CA CYS A 58 -2.00 -4.70 -5.04
C CYS A 58 -1.93 -3.28 -5.59
N ARG A 59 -0.89 -2.53 -5.21
CA ARG A 59 -0.66 -1.16 -5.71
C ARG A 59 -0.41 -1.15 -7.21
N GLU A 60 0.44 -2.05 -7.71
CA GLU A 60 0.72 -2.19 -9.15
C GLU A 60 -0.54 -2.51 -9.95
N LYS A 61 -1.42 -3.36 -9.41
CA LYS A 61 -2.68 -3.76 -10.06
C LYS A 61 -3.85 -2.80 -9.78
N HIS A 62 -3.62 -1.70 -9.07
CA HIS A 62 -4.66 -0.77 -8.62
C HIS A 62 -5.82 -1.42 -7.83
N ILE A 63 -5.56 -2.54 -7.16
CA ILE A 63 -6.54 -3.28 -6.35
C ILE A 63 -6.63 -2.68 -4.96
N THR A 64 -7.86 -2.42 -4.51
CA THR A 64 -8.11 -1.96 -3.14
C THR A 64 -8.02 -3.11 -2.13
N MET A 65 -7.76 -2.80 -0.85
CA MET A 65 -7.70 -3.83 0.20
C MET A 65 -9.04 -4.55 0.40
N ARG A 66 -10.16 -3.84 0.20
CA ARG A 66 -11.50 -4.43 0.24
C ARG A 66 -11.73 -5.42 -0.91
N GLU A 67 -11.28 -5.09 -2.12
CA GLU A 67 -11.33 -6.02 -3.25
C GLU A 67 -10.41 -7.22 -3.02
N LEU A 68 -9.21 -6.99 -2.47
CA LEU A 68 -8.32 -8.09 -2.08
C LEU A 68 -8.99 -9.03 -1.07
N ASP A 69 -9.68 -8.50 -0.06
CA ASP A 69 -10.42 -9.30 0.92
C ASP A 69 -11.52 -10.15 0.26
N ARG A 70 -12.22 -9.60 -0.74
CA ARG A 70 -13.22 -10.33 -1.54
C ARG A 70 -12.58 -11.44 -2.38
N LEU A 71 -11.48 -11.13 -3.09
CA LEU A 71 -10.77 -12.09 -3.93
C LEU A 71 -10.14 -13.22 -3.11
N ALA A 72 -9.61 -12.90 -1.93
CA ALA A 72 -8.91 -13.85 -1.06
C ALA A 72 -9.82 -14.59 -0.07
N GLY A 73 -11.09 -14.20 0.06
CA GLY A 73 -12.02 -14.77 1.04
C GLY A 73 -11.54 -14.57 2.48
N THR A 74 -10.93 -13.41 2.79
CA THR A 74 -10.35 -13.11 4.10
C THR A 74 -11.22 -12.24 4.99
N GLY A 75 -12.40 -11.85 4.51
CA GLY A 75 -13.39 -11.08 5.27
C GLY A 75 -13.08 -9.59 5.26
N THR A 76 -12.59 -9.05 6.37
CA THR A 76 -12.21 -7.63 6.50
C THR A 76 -10.77 -7.47 6.99
N PHE A 77 -9.95 -8.50 6.79
CA PHE A 77 -8.60 -8.57 7.34
C PHE A 77 -7.68 -7.50 6.73
N PHE A 78 -7.70 -7.38 5.40
CA PHE A 78 -6.89 -6.40 4.67
C PHE A 78 -7.47 -5.00 4.75
N GLU A 79 -8.80 -4.88 4.70
CA GLU A 79 -9.52 -3.62 4.85
C GLU A 79 -9.22 -2.95 6.19
N LYS A 80 -9.23 -3.73 7.28
CA LYS A 80 -8.97 -3.21 8.65
C LYS A 80 -7.49 -3.11 9.00
N TYR A 81 -6.58 -3.44 8.09
CA TYR A 81 -5.14 -3.49 8.39
C TYR A 81 -4.85 -4.29 9.66
N ALA A 82 -5.48 -5.46 9.82
CA ALA A 82 -5.51 -6.20 11.08
C ALA A 82 -4.12 -6.66 11.58
N TRP A 83 -3.06 -6.52 10.78
CA TRP A 83 -1.67 -6.70 11.21
C TRP A 83 -1.13 -5.55 12.07
N LEU A 84 -1.76 -4.38 12.07
CA LEU A 84 -1.39 -3.23 12.90
C LEU A 84 -1.98 -3.30 14.32
N SER A 85 -2.95 -4.18 14.56
CA SER A 85 -3.62 -4.29 15.86
C SER A 85 -2.86 -5.22 16.80
N GLY A 86 -2.39 -4.70 17.94
CA GLY A 86 -1.88 -5.49 19.07
C GLY A 86 -0.41 -5.89 18.96
N LYS A 87 0.06 -6.68 19.95
CA LYS A 87 1.45 -7.19 19.99
C LYS A 87 1.66 -8.26 18.91
N LEU A 88 2.75 -8.12 18.15
CA LEU A 88 3.19 -9.09 17.13
C LEU A 88 3.85 -10.31 17.78
N GLY A 89 3.04 -11.15 18.44
CA GLY A 89 3.47 -12.48 18.87
C GLY A 89 3.61 -13.46 17.69
N GLU A 90 4.29 -14.58 17.92
CA GLU A 90 4.56 -15.61 16.90
C GLU A 90 3.27 -16.13 16.24
N LYS A 91 2.27 -16.54 17.04
CA LYS A 91 0.95 -16.98 16.55
C LYS A 91 0.29 -15.95 15.63
N ARG A 92 0.41 -14.66 15.96
CA ARG A 92 -0.16 -13.58 15.15
C ARG A 92 0.60 -13.41 13.84
N ARG A 93 1.93 -13.49 13.87
CA ARG A 93 2.76 -13.47 12.64
C ARG A 93 2.37 -14.61 11.70
N LEU A 94 2.23 -15.83 12.21
CA LEU A 94 1.80 -16.98 11.40
C LEU A 94 0.42 -16.76 10.76
N GLN A 95 -0.54 -16.22 11.52
CA GLN A 95 -1.86 -15.86 10.97
C GLN A 95 -1.77 -14.81 9.85
N ILE A 96 -0.96 -13.77 10.05
CA ILE A 96 -0.73 -12.74 9.03
C ILE A 96 -0.13 -13.36 7.77
N MET A 97 0.88 -14.23 7.90
CA MET A 97 1.50 -14.92 6.77
C MET A 97 0.51 -15.83 6.04
N ALA A 98 -0.34 -16.57 6.77
CA ALA A 98 -1.37 -17.40 6.18
C ALA A 98 -2.41 -16.58 5.39
N ARG A 99 -2.83 -15.43 5.92
CA ARG A 99 -3.75 -14.52 5.22
C ARG A 99 -3.08 -13.88 4.01
N ALA A 100 -1.83 -13.45 4.14
CA ALA A 100 -1.04 -12.93 3.03
C ALA A 100 -0.88 -13.98 1.91
N ASN A 101 -0.63 -15.24 2.25
CA ASN A 101 -0.57 -16.33 1.26
C ASN A 101 -1.90 -16.48 0.50
N LYS A 102 -3.05 -16.43 1.18
CA LYS A 102 -4.37 -16.41 0.51
C LYS A 102 -4.49 -15.23 -0.47
N GLY A 103 -4.07 -14.03 -0.04
CA GLY A 103 -4.06 -12.85 -0.89
C GLY A 103 -3.16 -13.01 -2.12
N ILE A 104 -1.95 -13.55 -1.96
CA ILE A 104 -1.01 -13.81 -3.06
C ILE A 104 -1.61 -14.78 -4.08
N ARG A 105 -2.20 -15.89 -3.60
CA ARG A 105 -2.84 -16.88 -4.48
C ARG A 105 -4.03 -16.29 -5.23
N ALA A 106 -4.84 -15.46 -4.56
CA ALA A 106 -5.97 -14.77 -5.18
C ALA A 106 -5.55 -13.80 -6.30
N LEU A 107 -4.33 -13.25 -6.24
CA LEU A 107 -3.75 -12.41 -7.30
C LEU A 107 -3.01 -13.22 -8.38
N GLY A 108 -3.07 -14.56 -8.33
CA GLY A 108 -2.37 -15.47 -9.26
C GLY A 108 -0.89 -15.71 -8.92
N GLY A 109 -0.43 -15.29 -7.74
CA GLY A 109 0.93 -15.52 -7.26
C GLY A 109 1.10 -16.87 -6.54
N ARG A 110 2.35 -17.23 -6.26
CA ARG A 110 2.71 -18.41 -5.48
C ARG A 110 3.81 -18.09 -4.47
N VAL A 111 3.74 -18.73 -3.30
CA VAL A 111 4.77 -18.65 -2.26
C VAL A 111 5.67 -19.87 -2.42
N ILE A 112 6.97 -19.63 -2.56
CA ILE A 112 8.00 -20.67 -2.67
C ILE A 112 8.94 -20.48 -1.49
N ALA A 113 9.19 -21.54 -0.75
CA ALA A 113 10.24 -21.56 0.23
C ALA A 113 11.56 -21.97 -0.45
N ARG A 114 12.66 -21.31 -0.09
CA ARG A 114 14.01 -21.62 -0.56
C ARG A 114 14.91 -21.70 0.66
N TRP A 115 15.72 -22.73 0.70
CA TRP A 115 16.75 -22.94 1.69
C TRP A 115 18.03 -22.38 1.07
N PRO A 116 18.86 -21.66 1.82
CA PRO A 116 20.17 -21.27 1.30
C PRO A 116 20.93 -22.55 0.92
N GLU A 117 21.45 -22.58 -0.30
CA GLU A 117 22.41 -23.61 -0.68
C GLU A 117 23.63 -23.40 0.21
N VAL A 118 24.00 -24.43 0.96
CA VAL A 118 25.24 -24.43 1.73
C VAL A 118 26.34 -24.54 0.69
N GLU A 119 27.10 -23.47 0.47
CA GLU A 119 28.38 -23.58 -0.23
C GLU A 119 29.33 -24.34 0.71
N ASP A 120 29.69 -25.56 0.32
CA ASP A 120 30.72 -26.40 0.98
C ASP A 120 32.13 -25.79 0.81
#